data_AF-A0A7K1VNQ7-F1
#
_entry.id   AF-A0A7K1VNQ7-F1
#
_cell.length_a   1.000
_cell.length_b   1.000
_cell.length_c   1.000
_cell.angle_alpha   90.00
_cell.angle_beta   90.00
_cell.angle_gamma   90.00
#
_symmetry.space_group_name_H-M   'P 1'
#
loop_
_entity.id
_entity.type
_entity.pdbx_description
1 polymer ?
#
loop_
_entity_poly.entity_id
_entity_poly.type
_entity_poly.pdbx_seq_one_letter_code
_entity_poly.pdbx_strand_id
1 'polypeptide(L)'
;MTTSQIQPSLDVNMMVANNVRAELSRERWTGRKAAVALGLTPTYVSRRLSGETPMTPADLVMFSDFLSIPVGRFFAPAKPGTED
;
A
#
# COMPACT_ATOMS: atom_id res chain seq x y z
N MET A 1 -26.04 -25.92 7.66
CA MET A 1 -25.48 -25.77 6.30
C MET A 1 -24.71 -24.46 6.28
N THR A 2 -23.41 -24.52 6.06
CA THR A 2 -22.44 -23.47 6.38
C THR A 2 -22.34 -22.45 5.25
N THR A 3 -22.91 -21.25 5.44
CA THR A 3 -22.66 -20.14 4.52
C THR A 3 -21.37 -19.44 4.93
N SER A 4 -20.25 -19.83 4.33
CA SER A 4 -18.96 -19.15 4.49
C SER A 4 -18.99 -17.83 3.71
N GLN A 5 -19.41 -16.74 4.37
CA GLN A 5 -19.25 -15.39 3.85
C GLN A 5 -17.83 -14.90 4.19
N ILE A 6 -16.86 -15.17 3.31
CA ILE A 6 -15.54 -14.54 3.37
C ILE A 6 -15.39 -13.72 2.09
N GLN A 7 -15.64 -12.40 2.11
CA GLN A 7 -14.88 -11.50 1.24
C GLN A 7 -14.85 -10.03 1.68
N PRO A 8 -14.05 -9.70 2.72
CA PRO A 8 -13.51 -8.34 2.92
C PRO A 8 -11.99 -8.24 2.62
N SER A 9 -11.27 -9.35 2.51
CA SER A 9 -9.78 -9.35 2.48
C SER A 9 -9.16 -8.82 1.18
N LEU A 10 -9.83 -9.00 0.03
CA LEU A 10 -9.33 -8.54 -1.27
C LEU A 10 -9.33 -7.00 -1.36
N ASP A 11 -10.32 -6.37 -0.71
CA ASP A 11 -10.44 -4.91 -0.60
C ASP A 11 -9.33 -4.33 0.30
N VAL A 12 -9.01 -4.99 1.42
CA VAL A 12 -7.97 -4.51 2.35
C VAL A 12 -6.58 -4.46 1.70
N ASN A 13 -6.19 -5.46 0.92
CA ASN A 13 -4.88 -5.46 0.25
C ASN A 13 -4.78 -4.30 -0.75
N MET A 14 -5.84 -4.07 -1.53
CA MET A 14 -5.90 -2.97 -2.48
C MET A 14 -5.93 -1.61 -1.79
N MET A 15 -6.68 -1.48 -0.69
CA MET A 15 -6.72 -0.27 0.13
C MET A 15 -5.32 0.08 0.66
N VAL A 16 -4.63 -0.88 1.28
CA VAL A 16 -3.27 -0.65 1.79
C VAL A 16 -2.32 -0.27 0.65
N ALA A 17 -2.36 -0.96 -0.48
CA ALA A 17 -1.54 -0.63 -1.65
C ALA A 17 -1.84 0.78 -2.21
N ASN A 18 -3.12 1.16 -2.26
CA ASN A 18 -3.56 2.51 -2.66
C ASN A 18 -3.03 3.57 -1.70
N ASN A 19 -3.09 3.32 -0.40
CA ASN A 19 -2.61 4.25 0.61
C ASN A 19 -1.09 4.44 0.55
N VAL A 20 -0.32 3.36 0.39
CA VAL A 20 1.14 3.47 0.20
C VAL A 20 1.45 4.26 -1.08
N ARG A 21 0.74 4.01 -2.18
CA ARG A 21 0.87 4.82 -3.42
C ARG A 21 0.54 6.29 -3.20
N ALA A 22 -0.53 6.58 -2.47
CA ALA A 22 -0.94 7.96 -2.19
C ALA A 22 0.16 8.70 -1.42
N GLU A 23 0.76 8.05 -0.42
CA GLU A 23 1.84 8.65 0.38
C GLU A 23 3.13 8.81 -0.42
N LEU A 24 3.52 7.83 -1.23
CA LEU A 24 4.61 7.99 -2.20
C LEU A 24 4.37 9.19 -3.13
N SER A 25 3.14 9.37 -3.61
CA SER A 25 2.79 10.48 -4.50
C SER A 25 2.87 11.84 -3.80
N ARG A 26 2.45 11.94 -2.53
CA ARG A 26 2.55 13.18 -1.74
C ARG A 26 4.01 13.63 -1.60
N GLU A 27 4.89 12.68 -1.38
CA GLU A 27 6.34 12.89 -1.25
C GLU A 27 7.08 12.88 -2.61
N ARG A 28 6.34 12.88 -3.74
CA ARG A 28 6.87 12.91 -5.12
C ARG A 28 7.79 11.74 -5.47
N TRP A 29 7.60 10.60 -4.83
CA TRP A 29 8.27 9.35 -5.16
C TRP A 29 7.49 8.55 -6.17
N THR A 30 8.19 8.09 -7.22
CA THR A 30 7.66 7.00 -8.05
C THR A 30 7.99 5.66 -7.40
N GLY A 31 7.16 4.63 -7.64
CA GLY A 31 7.44 3.28 -7.12
C GLY A 31 8.82 2.75 -7.53
N ARG A 32 9.28 3.06 -8.75
CA ARG A 32 10.62 2.70 -9.22
C ARG A 32 11.73 3.41 -8.44
N LYS A 33 11.60 4.72 -8.19
CA LYS A 33 12.60 5.49 -7.42
C LYS A 33 12.63 5.04 -5.96
N ALA A 34 11.47 4.80 -5.36
CA ALA A 34 11.35 4.27 -4.01
C ALA A 34 11.98 2.87 -3.90
N ALA A 35 11.77 2.00 -4.89
CA ALA A 35 12.41 0.68 -4.92
C ALA A 35 13.93 0.78 -4.85
N VAL A 36 14.54 1.63 -5.69
CA VAL A 36 15.99 1.85 -5.68
C VAL A 36 16.45 2.41 -4.34
N ALA A 37 15.74 3.40 -3.78
CA ALA A 37 16.09 4.00 -2.50
C ALA A 37 16.01 3.02 -1.32
N LEU A 38 15.09 2.05 -1.38
CA LEU A 38 14.91 1.00 -0.38
C LEU A 38 15.83 -0.22 -0.59
N GLY A 39 16.67 -0.24 -1.64
CA GLY A 39 17.46 -1.42 -1.98
C GLY A 39 16.63 -2.61 -2.49
N LEU A 40 15.42 -2.35 -3.00
CA LEU A 40 14.49 -3.34 -3.53
C LEU A 40 14.47 -3.33 -5.07
N THR A 41 14.02 -4.44 -5.65
CA THR A 41 13.82 -4.48 -7.12
C THR A 41 12.55 -3.73 -7.52
N PRO A 42 12.53 -3.06 -8.70
CA PRO A 42 11.32 -2.39 -9.19
C PRO A 42 10.12 -3.34 -9.32
N THR A 43 10.34 -4.59 -9.74
CA THR A 43 9.29 -5.61 -9.86
C THR A 43 8.68 -5.98 -8.50
N TYR A 44 9.52 -6.12 -7.47
CA TYR A 44 9.07 -6.42 -6.10
C TYR A 44 8.09 -5.35 -5.59
N VAL A 45 8.47 -4.08 -5.77
CA VAL A 45 7.66 -2.93 -5.35
C VAL A 45 6.42 -2.79 -6.24
N SER A 46 6.56 -2.95 -7.56
CA SER A 46 5.44 -2.81 -8.50
C SER A 46 4.31 -3.81 -8.21
N ARG A 47 4.63 -5.08 -7.96
CA ARG A 47 3.62 -6.11 -7.63
C ARG A 47 2.87 -5.82 -6.34
N ARG A 48 3.54 -5.17 -5.37
CA ARG A 48 2.91 -4.79 -4.09
C ARG A 48 2.06 -3.55 -4.21
N LEU A 49 2.55 -2.54 -4.92
CA LEU A 49 1.80 -1.31 -5.16
C LEU A 49 0.58 -1.56 -6.05
N SER A 50 0.62 -2.54 -6.96
CA SER A 50 -0.56 -2.94 -7.75
C SER A 50 -1.57 -3.77 -6.95
N GLY A 51 -1.18 -4.30 -5.78
CA GLY A 51 -1.98 -5.25 -5.01
C GLY A 51 -1.99 -6.68 -5.56
N GLU A 52 -1.21 -6.96 -6.62
CA GLU A 52 -1.00 -8.34 -7.12
C GLU A 52 -0.37 -9.23 -6.05
N THR A 53 0.53 -8.66 -5.25
CA THR A 53 1.11 -9.30 -4.06
C THR A 53 0.76 -8.48 -2.81
N PRO A 54 0.23 -9.09 -1.74
CA PRO A 54 -0.04 -8.37 -0.49
C PRO A 54 1.21 -7.72 0.10
N MET A 55 1.05 -6.54 0.70
CA MET A 55 2.10 -5.92 1.52
C MET A 55 2.29 -6.73 2.81
N THR A 56 3.51 -7.14 3.08
CA THR A 56 3.86 -7.76 4.37
C THR A 56 4.07 -6.69 5.44
N PRO A 57 4.03 -7.03 6.74
CA PRO A 57 4.40 -6.08 7.80
C PRO A 57 5.80 -5.48 7.61
N ALA A 58 6.77 -6.25 7.11
CA ALA A 58 8.10 -5.75 6.80
C ALA A 58 8.09 -4.69 5.68
N ASP A 59 7.28 -4.90 4.64
CA ASP A 59 7.09 -3.90 3.57
C ASP A 59 6.58 -2.59 4.14
N LEU A 60 5.56 -2.67 5.00
CA LEU A 60 4.93 -1.49 5.59
C LEU A 60 5.89 -0.73 6.52
N VAL A 61 6.72 -1.42 7.30
CA VAL A 61 7.77 -0.78 8.10
C VAL A 61 8.80 -0.10 7.21
N MET A 62 9.28 -0.76 6.14
CA MET A 62 10.23 -0.14 5.20
C MET A 62 9.67 1.14 4.57
N PHE A 63 8.42 1.12 4.10
CA PHE A 63 7.79 2.32 3.54
C PHE A 63 7.49 3.39 4.61
N SER A 64 7.14 2.99 5.83
CA SER A 64 6.91 3.88 6.97
C SER A 64 8.17 4.67 7.32
N ASP A 65 9.30 3.97 7.44
CA ASP A 65 10.61 4.57 7.74
C ASP A 65 11.06 5.47 6.58
N PHE A 66 10.94 4.99 5.34
CA PHE A 66 11.33 5.73 4.15
C PHE A 66 10.55 7.03 3.97
N LEU A 67 9.26 7.02 4.27
CA LEU A 67 8.38 8.18 4.17
C LEU A 67 8.34 9.02 5.45
N SER A 68 8.99 8.57 6.53
CA SER A 68 8.98 9.23 7.85
C SER A 68 7.57 9.50 8.38
N ILE A 69 6.67 8.52 8.20
CA ILE A 69 5.26 8.59 8.65
C ILE A 69 4.93 7.36 9.50
N PRO A 70 3.96 7.42 10.43
CA PRO A 70 3.55 6.24 11.19
C PRO A 70 2.91 5.16 10.31
N VAL A 71 3.25 3.89 10.53
CA VAL A 71 2.75 2.73 9.76
C VAL A 71 1.21 2.65 9.71
N GLY A 72 0.53 3.12 10.76
CA GLY A 72 -0.93 3.17 10.83
C GLY A 72 -1.58 4.01 9.73
N ARG A 73 -0.84 4.95 9.11
CA ARG A 73 -1.33 5.80 8.03
C ARG A 73 -1.72 5.00 6.77
N PHE A 74 -1.14 3.81 6.58
CA PHE A 74 -1.45 2.95 5.44
C PHE A 74 -2.78 2.20 5.56
N PHE A 75 -3.45 2.25 6.72
CA PHE A 75 -4.70 1.55 6.98
C PHE A 75 -5.91 2.49 7.05
N ALA A 76 -5.74 3.77 6.74
CA ALA A 76 -6.85 4.71 6.70
C ALA A 76 -7.84 4.30 5.59
N PRO A 77 -9.15 4.22 5.86
CA PRO A 77 -10.12 4.00 4.80
C PRO A 77 -10.03 5.16 3.81
N ALA A 78 -10.18 4.85 2.52
CA ALA A 78 -10.31 5.89 1.52
C ALA A 78 -11.49 6.78 1.91
N LYS A 79 -11.25 8.09 2.05
CA LYS A 79 -12.33 9.04 2.28
C LYS A 79 -13.26 8.94 1.05
N PRO A 80 -14.56 8.64 1.20
CA PRO A 80 -15.46 8.62 0.05
C PRO A 80 -15.38 9.99 -0.61
N GLY A 81 -15.08 10.01 -1.91
CA GLY A 81 -15.00 11.25 -2.67
C GLY A 81 -16.35 11.95 -2.59
N THR A 82 -16.35 13.20 -2.13
CA THR A 82 -17.34 14.18 -2.55
C THR A 82 -17.28 14.24 -4.08
N GLU A 83 -18.29 13.67 -4.74
CA GLU A 83 -18.68 14.10 -6.09
C GLU A 83 -19.04 15.59 -5.98
N ASP A 84 -18.26 16.43 -6.64
CA ASP A 84 -18.64 17.80 -7.05
C ASP A 84 -18.86 17.79 -8.56
#